data_AF-A0A1S8CCN8-F1
#
_entry.id   AF-A0A1S8CCN8-F1
#
_cell.length_a   1.000
_cell.length_b   1.000
_cell.length_c   1.000
_cell.angle_alpha   90.00
_cell.angle_beta   90.00
_cell.angle_gamma   90.00
#
_symmetry.space_group_name_H-M   'P 1'
#
loop_
_entity.id
_entity.type
_entity.pdbx_description
1 polymer ?
#
loop_
_entity_poly.entity_id
_entity_poly.type
_entity_poly.pdbx_seq_one_letter_code
_entity_poly.pdbx_strand_id
1 'polypeptide(L)'
;MLFVCTGNICRSAMAERLARAYLDDALGDDAAAIVLRSAGTQAVVGSAMHPDSSLVLAGFGGDPSGFTARQLVDDMAIDADLTLALTRNHRRAVLKAAPRALSRTFTLREAADLAGLLKEDGELPGGTFAARCRALVGALAAARSGRSSSAAEDIADPIGGPVEVHQQVGEEIAAAWCPCWTESCDSGLRQSRAPRSPAALLPAHWCPELSRRAVSWRWGRPPPARRDGSGRWGTAPRPAGEARWRWSRRRPHARPSAG
;
A
#
# COMPACT_ATOMS: atom_id res chain seq x y z
N MET A 1 3.09 2.09 12.97
CA MET A 1 2.12 1.37 12.12
C MET A 1 2.82 0.20 11.44
N LEU A 2 2.13 -0.94 11.31
CA LEU A 2 2.62 -2.14 10.64
C LEU A 2 1.70 -2.55 9.48
N PHE A 3 2.24 -2.77 8.28
CA PHE A 3 1.51 -3.29 7.13
C PHE A 3 1.84 -4.77 6.88
N VAL A 4 0.83 -5.61 6.68
CA VAL A 4 1.05 -7.06 6.55
C VAL A 4 0.39 -7.64 5.30
N CYS A 5 1.20 -8.23 4.43
CA CYS A 5 0.71 -9.07 3.32
C CYS A 5 1.39 -10.45 3.34
N THR A 6 1.36 -11.20 2.23
CA THR A 6 2.02 -12.52 2.15
C THR A 6 3.52 -12.38 1.99
N GLY A 7 3.99 -11.88 0.83
CA GLY A 7 5.41 -11.90 0.45
C GLY A 7 6.22 -10.67 0.85
N ASN A 8 5.58 -9.60 1.32
CA ASN A 8 6.19 -8.30 1.60
C ASN A 8 6.99 -7.69 0.44
N ILE A 9 6.54 -7.91 -0.80
CA ILE A 9 7.17 -7.33 -2.00
C ILE A 9 6.20 -6.53 -2.88
N CYS A 10 4.89 -6.67 -2.69
CA CYS A 10 3.86 -5.96 -3.45
C CYS A 10 3.01 -5.08 -2.52
N ARG A 11 1.89 -5.60 -2.01
CA ARG A 11 0.85 -4.84 -1.31
C ARG A 11 1.31 -4.12 -0.04
N SER A 12 1.92 -4.82 0.92
CA SER A 12 2.35 -4.18 2.18
C SER A 12 3.53 -3.23 1.99
N ALA A 13 4.40 -3.50 1.01
CA ALA A 13 5.48 -2.60 0.63
C ALA A 13 4.95 -1.31 -0.01
N MET A 14 4.00 -1.42 -0.95
CA MET A 14 3.29 -0.27 -1.52
C MET A 14 2.56 0.53 -0.43
N ALA A 15 1.85 -0.13 0.48
CA ALA A 15 1.14 0.54 1.57
C ALA A 15 2.09 1.32 2.50
N GLU A 16 3.24 0.75 2.88
CA GLU A 16 4.24 1.46 3.70
C GLU A 16 4.78 2.71 2.99
N ARG A 17 5.18 2.57 1.72
CA ARG A 17 5.82 3.65 0.96
C ARG A 17 4.84 4.74 0.57
N LEU A 18 3.59 4.39 0.24
CA LEU A 18 2.53 5.38 0.01
C LEU A 18 2.19 6.10 1.31
N ALA A 19 1.98 5.38 2.42
CA ALA A 19 1.74 6.02 3.71
C ALA A 19 2.84 7.01 4.08
N ARG A 20 4.10 6.70 3.74
CA ARG A 20 5.20 7.64 3.95
C ARG A 20 5.03 8.92 3.12
N ALA A 21 4.85 8.79 1.81
CA ALA A 21 4.66 9.93 0.93
C ALA A 21 3.47 10.81 1.37
N TYR A 22 2.33 10.19 1.72
CA TYR A 22 1.15 10.90 2.22
C TYR A 22 1.39 11.63 3.54
N LEU A 23 2.02 10.97 4.52
CA LEU A 23 2.26 11.59 5.82
C LEU A 23 3.29 12.73 5.73
N ASP A 24 4.34 12.57 4.93
CA ASP A 24 5.35 13.60 4.73
C ASP A 24 4.71 14.85 4.09
N ASP A 25 3.80 14.68 3.12
CA ASP A 25 3.06 15.79 2.50
C ASP A 25 2.08 16.47 3.47
N ALA A 26 1.34 15.68 4.25
CA ALA A 26 0.28 16.20 5.10
C ALA A 26 0.75 16.77 6.45
N LEU A 27 1.83 16.22 7.01
CA LEU A 27 2.29 16.54 8.37
C LEU A 27 3.68 17.22 8.39
N GLY A 28 4.41 17.22 7.27
CA GLY A 28 5.78 17.75 7.24
C GLY A 28 6.68 17.08 8.28
N ASP A 29 7.35 17.86 9.11
CA ASP A 29 8.30 17.37 10.11
C ASP A 29 7.66 16.41 11.14
N ASP A 30 6.38 16.58 11.44
CA ASP A 30 5.64 15.71 12.37
C ASP A 30 5.46 14.29 11.83
N ALA A 31 5.58 14.09 10.50
CA ALA A 31 5.49 12.77 9.89
C ALA A 31 6.55 11.80 10.42
N ALA A 32 7.69 12.33 10.89
CA ALA A 32 8.78 11.55 11.47
C ALA A 32 8.39 10.89 12.81
N ALA A 33 7.37 11.42 13.51
CA ALA A 33 6.83 10.81 14.73
C ALA A 33 6.10 9.48 14.46
N ILE A 34 5.70 9.21 13.21
CA ILE A 34 5.02 7.97 12.82
C ILE A 34 6.03 6.99 12.24
N VAL A 35 6.38 5.98 13.02
CA VAL A 35 7.17 4.85 12.53
C VAL A 35 6.31 3.96 11.63
N LEU A 36 6.68 3.85 10.35
CA LEU A 36 6.05 2.94 9.39
C LEU A 36 6.93 1.71 9.17
N ARG A 37 6.32 0.53 9.17
CA ARG A 37 6.98 -0.73 8.84
C ARG A 37 6.02 -1.63 8.07
N SER A 38 6.57 -2.51 7.25
CA SER A 38 5.82 -3.62 6.65
C SER A 38 6.53 -4.95 6.84
N ALA A 39 5.74 -6.02 6.77
CA ALA A 39 6.21 -7.39 6.86
C ALA A 39 5.31 -8.34 6.05
N GLY A 40 5.76 -9.59 5.92
CA GLY A 40 5.08 -10.64 5.18
C GLY A 40 4.88 -11.88 6.05
N THR A 41 3.71 -12.51 5.97
CA THR A 41 3.46 -13.79 6.66
C THR A 41 4.29 -14.94 6.09
N GLN A 42 4.67 -14.84 4.81
CA GLN A 42 5.57 -15.74 4.09
C GLN A 42 6.50 -14.88 3.23
N ALA A 43 7.30 -14.05 3.90
CA ALA A 43 8.05 -13.00 3.23
C ALA A 43 9.15 -13.55 2.33
N VAL A 44 9.41 -12.84 1.23
CA VAL A 44 10.58 -13.09 0.38
C VAL A 44 11.76 -12.31 0.96
N VAL A 45 12.22 -12.71 2.15
CA VAL A 45 13.18 -11.95 2.98
C VAL A 45 14.41 -11.50 2.17
N GLY A 46 14.81 -10.24 2.35
CA GLY A 46 15.97 -9.66 1.67
C GLY A 46 15.68 -9.15 0.26
N SER A 47 14.51 -9.43 -0.31
CA SER A 47 14.16 -8.99 -1.67
C SER A 47 13.75 -7.53 -1.72
N ALA A 48 14.03 -6.87 -2.84
CA ALA A 48 13.42 -5.60 -3.19
C ALA A 48 11.91 -5.77 -3.47
N MET A 49 11.22 -4.64 -3.65
CA MET A 49 9.84 -4.66 -4.14
C MET A 49 9.74 -5.34 -5.51
N HIS A 50 8.57 -5.92 -5.79
CA HIS A 50 8.27 -6.45 -7.11
C HIS A 50 8.37 -5.32 -8.15
N PRO A 51 8.98 -5.56 -9.34
CA PRO A 51 9.20 -4.51 -10.33
C PRO A 51 7.92 -3.74 -10.72
N ASP A 52 6.84 -4.45 -11.05
CA ASP A 52 5.57 -3.80 -11.41
C ASP A 52 4.95 -3.02 -10.25
N SER A 53 5.07 -3.52 -9.01
CA SER A 53 4.60 -2.78 -7.83
C SER A 53 5.45 -1.54 -7.56
N SER A 54 6.75 -1.59 -7.87
CA SER A 54 7.67 -0.47 -7.74
C SER A 54 7.38 0.62 -8.77
N LEU A 55 7.08 0.20 -10.01
CA LEU A 55 6.68 1.10 -11.09
C LEU A 55 5.36 1.81 -10.75
N VAL A 56 4.36 1.04 -10.32
CA VAL A 56 3.06 1.58 -9.90
C VAL A 56 3.22 2.53 -8.70
N LEU A 57 3.99 2.13 -7.67
CA LEU A 57 4.29 2.98 -6.51
C LEU A 57 4.87 4.33 -6.92
N ALA A 58 5.85 4.33 -7.83
CA ALA A 58 6.47 5.56 -8.32
C ALA A 58 5.48 6.46 -9.06
N GLY A 59 4.56 5.88 -9.84
CA GLY A 59 3.44 6.60 -10.46
C GLY A 59 2.52 7.26 -9.43
N PHE A 60 2.43 6.67 -8.24
CA PHE A 60 1.70 7.22 -7.11
C PHE A 60 2.55 8.14 -6.19
N GLY A 61 3.75 8.55 -6.62
CA GLY A 61 4.61 9.47 -5.87
C GLY A 61 5.36 8.85 -4.68
N GLY A 62 5.31 7.53 -4.51
CA GLY A 62 6.09 6.82 -3.50
C GLY A 62 7.49 6.44 -4.00
N ASP A 63 8.44 6.28 -3.08
CA ASP A 63 9.80 5.85 -3.40
C ASP A 63 10.01 4.34 -3.13
N PRO A 64 10.32 3.51 -4.15
CA PRO A 64 10.64 2.09 -3.95
C PRO A 64 12.07 1.87 -3.44
N SER A 65 12.94 2.88 -3.48
CA SER A 65 14.38 2.72 -3.23
C SER A 65 14.69 2.20 -1.82
N GLY A 66 15.75 1.40 -1.71
CA GLY A 66 16.21 0.85 -0.42
C GLY A 66 15.21 -0.05 0.32
N PHE A 67 14.10 -0.45 -0.31
CA PHE A 67 13.16 -1.37 0.31
C PHE A 67 13.76 -2.78 0.41
N THR A 68 13.52 -3.44 1.54
CA THR A 68 13.94 -4.82 1.76
C THR A 68 12.85 -5.57 2.50
N ALA A 69 12.35 -6.63 1.89
CA ALA A 69 11.29 -7.46 2.43
C ALA A 69 11.71 -8.17 3.72
N ARG A 70 10.79 -8.28 4.67
CA ARG A 70 11.00 -8.81 6.03
C ARG A 70 9.89 -9.75 6.44
N GLN A 71 10.26 -10.80 7.16
CA GLN A 71 9.32 -11.75 7.74
C GLN A 71 8.58 -11.12 8.91
N LEU A 72 7.26 -11.34 8.97
CA LEU A 72 6.46 -11.00 10.13
C LEU A 72 6.92 -11.87 11.31
N VAL A 73 7.28 -11.21 12.40
CA VAL A 73 7.59 -11.81 13.70
C VAL A 73 6.68 -11.22 14.76
N ASP A 74 6.49 -11.96 15.85
CA ASP A 74 5.50 -11.64 16.89
C ASP A 74 5.73 -10.25 17.49
N ASP A 75 6.97 -9.88 17.78
CA ASP A 75 7.35 -8.57 18.34
C ASP A 75 6.85 -7.41 17.48
N MET A 76 6.89 -7.52 16.15
CA MET A 76 6.38 -6.46 15.27
C MET A 76 4.88 -6.21 15.48
N ALA A 77 4.10 -7.29 15.66
CA ALA A 77 2.67 -7.21 15.92
C ALA A 77 2.34 -6.79 17.37
N ILE A 78 3.23 -7.12 18.32
CA ILE A 78 3.12 -6.73 19.73
C ILE A 78 3.47 -5.23 19.91
N ASP A 79 4.41 -4.70 19.16
CA ASP A 79 4.87 -3.32 19.35
C ASP A 79 4.03 -2.30 18.57
N ALA A 80 3.43 -2.69 17.45
CA ALA A 80 2.73 -1.74 16.58
C ALA A 80 1.47 -1.14 17.23
N ASP A 81 1.39 0.18 17.41
CA ASP A 81 0.17 0.88 17.87
C ASP A 81 -1.04 0.66 16.92
N LEU A 82 -0.78 0.33 15.65
CA LEU A 82 -1.78 0.02 14.62
C LEU A 82 -1.18 -0.96 13.60
N THR A 83 -1.89 -2.05 13.32
CA THR A 83 -1.57 -3.02 12.27
C THR A 83 -2.67 -3.04 11.21
N LEU A 84 -2.26 -2.88 9.95
CA LEU A 84 -3.11 -2.84 8.76
C LEU A 84 -2.76 -4.03 7.85
N ALA A 85 -3.62 -5.02 7.88
CA ALA A 85 -3.52 -6.23 7.07
C ALA A 85 -4.13 -6.01 5.68
N LEU A 86 -3.52 -6.58 4.64
CA LEU A 86 -4.02 -6.42 3.27
C LEU A 86 -5.16 -7.40 2.94
N THR A 87 -5.36 -8.42 3.78
CA THR A 87 -6.51 -9.34 3.74
C THR A 87 -6.89 -9.78 5.16
N ARG A 88 -8.08 -10.35 5.32
CA ARG A 88 -8.56 -10.99 6.56
C ARG A 88 -7.72 -12.19 6.96
N ASN A 89 -7.14 -12.91 6.00
CA ASN A 89 -6.19 -14.00 6.31
C ASN A 89 -4.88 -13.44 6.87
N HIS A 90 -4.38 -12.31 6.38
CA HIS A 90 -3.23 -11.63 6.98
C HIS A 90 -3.57 -11.12 8.38
N ARG A 91 -4.74 -10.54 8.59
CA ARG A 91 -5.23 -10.15 9.93
C ARG A 91 -5.27 -11.34 10.88
N ARG A 92 -5.80 -12.48 10.43
CA ARG A 92 -5.83 -13.72 11.22
C ARG A 92 -4.42 -14.20 11.58
N ALA A 93 -3.47 -14.12 10.65
CA ALA A 93 -2.08 -14.47 10.91
C ALA A 93 -1.44 -13.57 11.97
N VAL A 94 -1.67 -12.26 11.89
CA VAL A 94 -1.23 -11.29 12.91
C VAL A 94 -1.83 -11.62 14.28
N LEU A 95 -3.15 -11.88 14.35
CA LEU A 95 -3.83 -12.16 15.61
C LEU A 95 -3.49 -13.54 16.21
N LYS A 96 -3.01 -14.48 15.39
CA LYS A 96 -2.45 -15.74 15.90
C LYS A 96 -1.16 -15.50 16.68
N ALA A 97 -0.32 -14.57 16.22
CA ALA A 97 0.93 -14.18 16.87
C ALA A 97 0.70 -13.23 18.06
N ALA A 98 -0.21 -12.26 17.92
CA ALA A 98 -0.51 -11.26 18.93
C ALA A 98 -2.03 -11.15 19.20
N PRO A 99 -2.65 -12.10 19.93
CA PRO A 99 -4.10 -12.08 20.18
C PRO A 99 -4.60 -10.81 20.85
N ARG A 100 -3.78 -10.21 21.74
CA ARG A 100 -4.10 -8.96 22.44
C ARG A 100 -4.13 -7.73 21.54
N ALA A 101 -3.65 -7.83 20.30
CA ALA A 101 -3.63 -6.73 19.34
C ALA A 101 -4.97 -6.54 18.60
N LEU A 102 -6.05 -7.25 18.97
CA LEU A 102 -7.34 -7.23 18.27
C LEU A 102 -7.91 -5.81 18.10
N SER A 103 -7.85 -4.98 19.13
CA SER A 103 -8.36 -3.60 19.09
C SER A 103 -7.57 -2.70 18.14
N ARG A 104 -6.33 -3.06 17.79
CA ARG A 104 -5.45 -2.27 16.93
C ARG A 104 -5.06 -2.96 15.62
N THR A 105 -5.73 -4.06 15.27
CA THR A 105 -5.45 -4.82 14.03
C THR A 105 -6.69 -4.87 13.15
N PHE A 106 -6.61 -4.23 11.99
CA PHE A 106 -7.69 -4.10 11.01
C PHE A 106 -7.20 -4.60 9.65
N THR A 107 -8.11 -4.87 8.71
CA THR A 107 -7.71 -4.80 7.30
C THR A 107 -7.57 -3.32 6.87
N LEU A 108 -6.80 -3.05 5.82
CA LEU A 108 -6.61 -1.67 5.34
C LEU A 108 -7.94 -1.01 4.94
N ARG A 109 -8.78 -1.72 4.19
CA ARG A 109 -10.12 -1.24 3.79
C ARG A 109 -11.08 -1.11 4.97
N GLU A 110 -11.06 -2.06 5.91
CA GLU A 110 -11.86 -1.96 7.14
C GLU A 110 -11.52 -0.68 7.91
N ALA A 111 -10.22 -0.38 8.07
CA ALA A 111 -9.78 0.81 8.77
C ALA A 111 -10.19 2.11 8.04
N ALA A 112 -10.05 2.15 6.71
CA ALA A 112 -10.47 3.30 5.90
C ALA A 112 -11.99 3.55 5.99
N ASP A 113 -12.79 2.49 5.90
CA ASP A 113 -14.24 2.57 6.03
C ASP A 113 -14.64 3.08 7.42
N LEU A 114 -14.03 2.53 8.49
CA LEU A 114 -14.29 2.95 9.86
C LEU A 114 -13.88 4.42 10.08
N ALA A 115 -12.73 4.84 9.54
CA ALA A 115 -12.29 6.23 9.61
C ALA A 115 -13.28 7.17 8.89
N GLY A 116 -13.90 6.73 7.80
CA GLY A 116 -14.95 7.46 7.10
C GLY A 116 -16.20 7.70 7.96
N LEU A 117 -16.53 6.77 8.87
CA LEU A 117 -17.67 6.90 9.79
C LEU A 117 -17.41 7.87 10.95
N LEU A 118 -16.14 8.08 11.31
CA LEU A 118 -15.75 8.97 12.42
C LEU A 118 -15.72 10.46 12.02
N LYS A 119 -15.92 10.78 10.74
CA LYS A 119 -15.79 12.15 10.19
C LYS A 119 -16.75 13.19 10.78
N GLU A 120 -17.71 12.81 11.62
CA GLU A 120 -18.74 13.72 12.12
C GLU A 120 -18.54 14.20 13.57
N ASP A 121 -17.67 13.57 14.37
CA ASP A 121 -17.59 13.82 15.82
C ASP A 121 -16.21 14.28 16.31
N GLY A 122 -16.00 15.61 16.36
CA GLY A 122 -15.09 16.28 17.29
C GLY A 122 -13.58 16.03 17.18
N GLU A 123 -12.83 16.83 17.93
CA GLU A 123 -11.38 16.68 18.09
C GLU A 123 -11.06 15.41 18.89
N LEU A 124 -10.15 14.57 18.36
CA LEU A 124 -9.72 13.36 19.06
C LEU A 124 -9.06 13.72 20.41
N PRO A 125 -9.40 13.03 21.51
CA PRO A 125 -8.83 13.33 22.81
C PRO A 125 -7.33 13.03 22.82
N GLY A 126 -6.55 13.91 23.46
CA GLY A 126 -5.12 13.71 23.67
C GLY A 126 -4.31 15.00 23.56
N GLY A 127 -3.56 15.33 24.61
CA GLY A 127 -2.71 16.53 24.64
C GLY A 127 -1.48 16.48 23.73
N THR A 128 -1.20 15.35 23.09
CA THR A 128 -0.08 15.17 22.14
C THR A 128 -0.55 14.49 20.86
N PHE A 129 0.17 14.71 19.77
CA PHE A 129 -0.11 14.07 18.47
C PHE A 129 -0.19 12.54 18.60
N ALA A 130 0.80 11.92 19.25
CA ALA A 130 0.81 10.48 19.49
C ALA A 130 -0.40 9.99 20.32
N ALA A 131 -0.86 10.77 21.29
CA ALA A 131 -2.06 10.45 22.06
C ALA A 131 -3.31 10.47 21.17
N ARG A 132 -3.44 11.48 20.29
CA ARG A 132 -4.55 11.56 19.32
C ARG A 132 -4.53 10.40 18.33
N CYS A 133 -3.36 10.00 17.80
CA CYS A 133 -3.25 8.83 16.94
C CYS A 133 -3.71 7.54 17.64
N ARG A 134 -3.37 7.35 18.93
CA ARG A 134 -3.85 6.20 19.70
C ARG A 134 -5.36 6.29 20.00
N ALA A 135 -5.87 7.49 20.26
CA ALA A 135 -7.30 7.71 20.41
C ALA A 135 -8.07 7.37 19.12
N LEU A 136 -7.54 7.72 17.94
CA LEU A 136 -8.09 7.29 16.65
C LEU A 136 -8.20 5.77 16.56
N VAL A 137 -7.12 5.05 16.88
CA VAL A 137 -7.13 3.58 16.87
C VAL A 137 -8.19 3.02 17.81
N GLY A 138 -8.34 3.60 19.00
CA GLY A 138 -9.40 3.26 19.95
C GLY A 138 -10.81 3.51 19.39
N ALA A 139 -11.02 4.64 18.71
CA ALA A 139 -12.28 4.99 18.08
C ALA A 139 -12.63 4.03 16.93
N LEU A 140 -11.66 3.66 16.08
CA LEU A 140 -11.83 2.63 15.06
C LEU A 140 -12.24 1.29 15.69
N ALA A 141 -11.61 0.91 16.81
CA ALA A 141 -11.93 -0.33 17.51
C ALA A 141 -13.37 -0.32 18.06
N ALA A 142 -13.81 0.80 18.62
CA ALA A 142 -15.16 0.98 19.14
C ALA A 142 -16.22 0.96 18.02
N ALA A 143 -15.94 1.64 16.89
CA ALA A 143 -16.84 1.67 15.74
C ALA A 143 -17.00 0.30 15.05
N ARG A 144 -16.06 -0.64 15.26
CA ARG A 144 -16.10 -1.97 14.67
C ARG A 144 -17.30 -2.82 15.12
N SER A 145 -17.82 -2.64 16.34
CA SER A 145 -18.85 -3.52 16.91
C SER A 145 -20.18 -3.50 16.13
N GLY A 146 -20.41 -2.51 15.28
CA GLY A 146 -21.60 -2.42 14.42
C GLY A 146 -21.43 -3.02 13.01
N ARG A 147 -20.28 -3.61 12.67
CA ARG A 147 -19.99 -4.08 11.30
C ARG A 147 -19.81 -5.59 11.20
N SER A 148 -20.35 -6.15 10.12
CA SER A 148 -20.01 -7.50 9.67
C SER A 148 -18.79 -7.44 8.74
N SER A 149 -17.82 -8.34 8.94
CA SER A 149 -16.66 -8.44 8.06
C SER A 149 -17.06 -9.08 6.73
N SER A 150 -16.61 -8.50 5.61
CA SER A 150 -16.93 -8.99 4.26
C SER A 150 -15.69 -9.29 3.42
N ALA A 151 -15.86 -10.05 2.33
CA ALA A 151 -14.77 -10.30 1.39
C ALA A 151 -14.33 -9.05 0.59
N ALA A 152 -15.16 -8.01 0.54
CA ALA A 152 -14.82 -6.74 -0.09
C ALA A 152 -13.71 -5.96 0.65
N GLU A 153 -13.32 -6.41 1.85
CA GLU A 153 -12.22 -5.86 2.65
C GLU A 153 -10.85 -6.37 2.21
N ASP A 154 -10.77 -7.43 1.40
CA ASP A 154 -9.52 -8.04 0.97
C ASP A 154 -8.97 -7.33 -0.28
N ILE A 155 -7.70 -6.88 -0.23
CA ILE A 155 -6.98 -6.38 -1.41
C ILE A 155 -6.32 -7.56 -2.12
N ALA A 156 -6.74 -7.79 -3.36
CA ALA A 156 -6.37 -8.94 -4.18
C ALA A 156 -4.84 -9.06 -4.37
N ASP A 157 -4.33 -10.29 -4.50
CA ASP A 157 -2.90 -10.51 -4.72
C ASP A 157 -2.53 -10.26 -6.18
N PRO A 158 -1.64 -9.30 -6.50
CA PRO A 158 -1.31 -9.01 -7.88
C PRO A 158 -0.30 -9.98 -8.49
N ILE A 159 0.34 -10.84 -7.68
CA ILE A 159 1.40 -11.75 -8.14
C ILE A 159 0.91 -12.65 -9.28
N GLY A 160 1.68 -12.65 -10.38
CA GLY A 160 1.39 -13.45 -11.58
C GLY A 160 0.37 -12.80 -12.52
N GLY A 161 -0.22 -11.67 -12.13
CA GLY A 161 -1.01 -10.82 -13.00
C GLY A 161 -0.15 -9.85 -13.82
N PRO A 162 -0.73 -9.19 -14.82
CA PRO A 162 -0.06 -8.13 -15.56
C PRO A 162 -0.02 -6.82 -14.74
N VAL A 163 0.72 -5.82 -15.23
CA VAL A 163 0.94 -4.53 -14.52
C VAL A 163 -0.36 -3.81 -14.17
N GLU A 164 -1.44 -4.00 -14.93
CA GLU A 164 -2.75 -3.41 -14.68
C GLU A 164 -3.37 -3.91 -13.37
N VAL A 165 -3.11 -5.16 -12.98
CA VAL A 165 -3.56 -5.70 -11.69
C VAL A 165 -2.76 -5.07 -10.55
N HIS A 166 -1.46 -4.85 -10.76
CA HIS A 166 -0.65 -4.10 -9.81
C HIS A 166 -1.14 -2.65 -9.67
N GLN A 167 -1.54 -2.03 -10.78
CA GLN A 167 -2.10 -0.68 -10.77
C GLN A 167 -3.40 -0.61 -9.98
N GLN A 168 -4.36 -1.51 -10.23
CA GLN A 168 -5.61 -1.60 -9.47
C GLN A 168 -5.35 -1.74 -7.98
N VAL A 169 -4.43 -2.62 -7.59
CA VAL A 169 -4.03 -2.76 -6.18
C VAL A 169 -3.44 -1.46 -5.62
N GLY A 170 -2.64 -0.75 -6.39
CA GLY A 170 -2.11 0.57 -6.00
C GLY A 170 -3.20 1.61 -5.82
N GLU A 171 -4.18 1.66 -6.73
CA GLU A 171 -5.36 2.55 -6.64
C GLU A 171 -6.18 2.26 -5.37
N GLU A 172 -6.41 0.98 -5.06
CA GLU A 172 -7.12 0.58 -3.85
C GLU A 172 -6.37 0.96 -2.56
N ILE A 173 -5.05 0.78 -2.54
CA ILE A 173 -4.22 1.18 -1.40
C ILE A 173 -4.23 2.70 -1.25
N ALA A 174 -4.04 3.45 -2.34
CA ALA A 174 -4.08 4.91 -2.34
C ALA A 174 -5.43 5.46 -1.86
N ALA A 175 -6.54 4.89 -2.35
CA ALA A 175 -7.88 5.29 -1.93
C ALA A 175 -8.14 5.07 -0.43
N ALA A 176 -7.53 4.03 0.17
CA ALA A 176 -7.63 3.77 1.60
C ALA A 176 -6.90 4.83 2.47
N TRP A 177 -5.94 5.55 1.90
CA TRP A 177 -5.25 6.69 2.52
C TRP A 177 -6.00 8.01 2.42
N CYS A 178 -7.32 7.96 2.16
CA CYS A 178 -8.23 9.11 2.10
C CYS A 178 -7.91 10.20 3.16
N PRO A 179 -8.04 11.51 2.84
CA PRO A 179 -7.63 12.62 3.71
C PRO A 179 -8.16 12.65 5.16
N CYS A 180 -9.12 11.79 5.55
CA CYS A 180 -9.56 11.68 6.95
C CYS A 180 -8.42 11.36 7.92
N TRP A 181 -7.43 10.57 7.51
CA TRP A 181 -6.35 10.15 8.42
C TRP A 181 -5.54 11.35 8.96
N THR A 182 -5.44 12.43 8.17
CA THR A 182 -4.64 13.62 8.49
C THR A 182 -5.49 14.72 9.10
N GLU A 183 -6.70 14.95 8.59
CA GLU A 183 -7.61 15.99 9.12
C GLU A 183 -8.02 15.72 10.58
N SER A 184 -8.23 14.46 10.97
CA SER A 184 -8.61 14.09 12.33
C SER A 184 -7.47 14.20 13.36
N CYS A 185 -6.20 14.29 12.92
CA CYS A 185 -5.04 14.42 13.83
C CYS A 185 -4.54 15.88 14.00
N ASP A 186 -4.97 16.79 13.11
CA ASP A 186 -4.42 18.14 12.87
C ASP A 186 -5.21 19.30 13.52
N SER A 187 -6.37 19.04 14.15
CA SER A 187 -7.25 20.12 14.66
C SER A 187 -6.62 21.05 15.71
N GLY A 188 -5.49 20.68 16.34
CA GLY A 188 -4.81 21.47 17.36
C GLY A 188 -3.71 22.44 16.88
N LEU A 189 -3.28 22.40 15.61
CA LEU A 189 -2.11 23.17 15.13
C LEU A 189 -2.45 24.34 14.18
N ARG A 190 -3.72 24.51 13.84
CA ARG A 190 -4.21 25.40 12.76
C ARG A 190 -4.30 26.91 13.07
N GLN A 191 -3.73 27.42 14.15
CA GLN A 191 -3.91 28.85 14.49
C GLN A 191 -2.97 29.84 13.78
N SER A 192 -2.03 29.43 12.93
CA SER A 192 -1.06 30.39 12.35
C SER A 192 -0.82 30.34 10.84
N ARG A 193 -1.60 29.59 10.04
CA ARG A 193 -1.45 29.64 8.57
C ARG A 193 -2.78 29.45 7.87
N ALA A 194 -3.15 30.45 7.06
CA ALA A 194 -4.36 30.45 6.26
C ALA A 194 -4.49 29.15 5.42
N PRO A 195 -5.70 28.57 5.33
CA PRO A 195 -5.90 27.29 4.66
C PRO A 195 -5.62 27.41 3.16
N ARG A 196 -4.69 26.58 2.66
CA ARG A 196 -4.74 26.18 1.25
C ARG A 196 -5.87 25.16 1.12
N SER A 197 -6.80 25.46 0.22
CA SER A 197 -8.06 24.74 0.01
C SER A 197 -7.89 23.21 -0.06
N PRO A 198 -8.82 22.40 0.49
CA PRO A 198 -8.77 20.92 0.47
C PRO A 198 -8.75 20.28 -0.93
N ALA A 199 -9.02 21.06 -1.99
CA ALA A 199 -9.03 20.60 -3.38
C ALA A 199 -7.64 20.44 -4.02
N ALA A 200 -6.54 20.65 -3.29
CA ALA A 200 -5.19 20.71 -3.84
C ALA A 200 -4.30 19.47 -3.56
N LEU A 201 -4.73 18.50 -2.77
CA LEU A 201 -3.87 17.40 -2.27
C LEU A 201 -3.96 16.08 -3.06
N LEU A 202 -4.60 16.09 -4.22
CA LEU A 202 -4.44 15.06 -5.24
C LEU A 202 -4.26 15.76 -6.58
N PRO A 203 -3.21 15.46 -7.38
CA PRO A 203 -3.14 15.95 -8.74
C PRO A 203 -4.44 15.59 -9.46
N ALA A 204 -5.02 16.49 -10.26
CA ALA A 204 -6.31 16.30 -10.94
C ALA A 204 -6.41 15.03 -11.84
N HIS A 205 -5.31 14.28 -12.03
CA HIS A 205 -5.28 12.98 -12.69
C HIS A 205 -5.50 11.77 -11.75
N TRP A 206 -5.69 11.98 -10.44
CA TRP A 206 -5.88 10.94 -9.42
C TRP A 206 -7.32 10.73 -8.95
N CYS A 207 -8.29 11.42 -9.55
CA CYS A 207 -9.70 11.25 -9.21
C CYS A 207 -10.31 10.04 -9.95
N PRO A 208 -10.98 9.06 -9.27
CA PRO A 208 -11.58 7.89 -9.93
C PRO A 208 -12.76 8.19 -10.87
N GLU A 209 -13.19 9.45 -11.00
CA GLU A 209 -14.33 9.84 -11.84
C GLU A 209 -14.02 9.98 -13.34
N LEU A 210 -12.78 9.72 -13.79
CA LEU A 210 -12.44 9.60 -15.22
C LEU A 210 -12.56 8.17 -15.78
N SER A 211 -13.13 7.23 -15.03
CA SER A 211 -13.37 5.85 -15.49
C SER A 211 -14.52 5.70 -16.52
N ARG A 212 -15.10 6.78 -17.06
CA ARG A 212 -16.13 6.73 -18.14
C ARG A 212 -15.89 7.64 -19.35
N ARG A 213 -14.66 8.05 -19.63
CA ARG A 213 -14.30 8.52 -20.98
C ARG A 213 -13.05 7.80 -21.45
N ALA A 214 -13.22 7.00 -22.50
CA ALA A 214 -12.16 6.26 -23.17
C ALA A 214 -10.95 7.15 -23.46
N VAL A 215 -9.87 6.98 -22.68
CA VAL A 215 -8.55 7.48 -23.04
C VAL A 215 -7.84 6.32 -23.72
N SER A 216 -7.91 6.32 -25.05
CA SER A 216 -7.05 5.50 -25.88
C SER A 216 -5.60 5.95 -25.66
N TRP A 217 -4.77 5.13 -25.03
CA TRP A 217 -3.34 5.35 -25.09
C TRP A 217 -2.87 5.08 -26.53
N ARG A 218 -2.72 6.14 -27.33
CA ARG A 218 -1.87 6.06 -28.53
C ARG A 218 -0.44 5.95 -28.02
N TRP A 219 0.11 4.73 -28.10
CA TRP A 219 1.54 4.53 -28.15
C TRP A 219 2.13 5.54 -29.14
N GLY A 220 3.06 6.38 -28.66
CA GLY A 220 3.82 7.26 -29.53
C GLY A 220 4.37 6.42 -30.67
N ARG A 221 4.08 6.82 -31.91
CA ARG A 221 4.71 6.22 -33.09
C ARG A 221 6.23 6.21 -32.85
N PRO A 222 6.93 5.09 -33.08
CA PRO A 222 8.39 5.12 -33.08
C PRO A 222 8.85 6.19 -34.09
N PRO A 223 9.91 6.96 -33.80
CA PRO A 223 10.43 7.93 -34.74
C PRO A 223 10.76 7.22 -36.06
N PRO A 224 10.50 7.85 -37.23
CA PRO A 224 10.80 7.21 -38.51
C PRO A 224 12.31 6.92 -38.57
N ALA A 225 12.64 5.67 -38.93
CA ALA A 225 14.01 5.29 -39.12
C ALA A 225 14.65 6.18 -40.21
N ARG A 226 15.72 6.87 -39.85
CA ARG A 226 16.52 7.65 -40.79
C ARG A 226 17.41 6.67 -41.56
N ARG A 227 17.39 6.75 -42.89
CA ARG A 227 18.43 6.15 -43.74
C ARG A 227 19.76 6.81 -43.40
N ASP A 228 20.80 6.01 -43.20
CA ASP A 228 22.15 6.54 -43.32
C ASP A 228 22.41 6.95 -44.78
N GLY A 229 23.47 7.73 -45.00
CA GLY A 229 23.87 8.20 -46.33
C GLY A 229 24.26 7.09 -47.33
N SER A 230 24.12 5.81 -46.97
CA SER A 230 24.38 4.65 -47.82
C SER A 230 23.11 3.86 -48.21
N GLY A 231 21.93 4.28 -47.75
CA GLY A 231 20.64 3.73 -48.20
C GLY A 231 20.23 2.39 -47.57
N ARG A 232 20.85 1.95 -46.46
CA ARG A 232 20.50 0.71 -45.75
C ARG A 232 19.78 1.00 -44.42
N TRP A 233 18.84 0.13 -44.03
CA TRP A 233 18.10 0.25 -42.75
C TRP A 233 18.91 -0.43 -41.63
N GLY A 234 19.39 0.34 -40.65
CA GLY A 234 20.14 -0.19 -39.50
C GLY A 234 19.25 -0.76 -38.40
N THR A 235 19.60 -1.92 -37.86
CA THR A 235 18.96 -2.54 -36.69
C THR A 235 19.50 -1.92 -35.40
N ALA A 236 18.61 -1.48 -34.50
CA ALA A 236 18.99 -0.97 -33.18
C ALA A 236 19.49 -2.10 -32.26
N PRO A 237 20.48 -1.85 -31.38
CA PRO A 237 21.00 -2.86 -30.45
C PRO A 237 20.01 -3.12 -29.30
N ARG A 238 19.87 -4.40 -28.91
CA ARG A 238 19.09 -4.84 -27.75
C ARG A 238 19.82 -4.48 -26.45
N PRO A 239 19.15 -3.94 -25.41
CA PRO A 239 19.76 -3.82 -24.09
C PRO A 239 19.96 -5.21 -23.46
N ALA A 240 21.16 -5.43 -22.94
CA ALA A 240 21.55 -6.63 -22.21
C ALA A 240 21.06 -6.58 -20.76
N GLY A 241 20.43 -7.65 -20.28
CA GLY A 241 20.14 -7.83 -18.84
C GLY A 241 18.78 -8.42 -18.48
N GLU A 242 18.34 -9.52 -19.09
CA GLU A 242 17.24 -10.33 -18.53
C GLU A 242 17.80 -11.35 -17.53
N ALA A 243 17.77 -11.01 -16.23
CA ALA A 243 17.90 -12.00 -15.17
C ALA A 243 16.60 -12.82 -15.10
N ARG A 244 16.61 -13.98 -15.74
CA ARG A 244 15.48 -14.90 -15.88
C ARG A 244 15.33 -15.74 -14.60
N TRP A 245 14.50 -15.30 -13.66
CA TRP A 245 14.17 -16.08 -12.46
C TRP A 245 13.27 -17.27 -12.82
N ARG A 246 13.83 -18.49 -12.82
CA ARG A 246 13.11 -19.75 -13.05
C ARG A 246 12.50 -20.23 -11.73
N TRP A 247 11.18 -20.18 -11.61
CA TRP A 247 10.44 -20.86 -10.55
C TRP A 247 10.31 -22.35 -10.86
N SER A 248 11.00 -23.22 -10.11
CA SER A 248 10.80 -24.67 -10.21
C SER A 248 9.56 -25.09 -9.43
N ARG A 249 8.47 -25.44 -10.12
CA ARG A 249 7.35 -26.18 -9.51
C ARG A 249 7.85 -27.57 -9.11
N ARG A 250 8.06 -27.84 -7.82
CA ARG A 250 8.18 -29.22 -7.33
C ARG A 250 6.81 -29.88 -7.48
N ARG A 251 6.72 -30.89 -8.36
CA ARG A 251 5.55 -31.79 -8.42
C ARG A 251 5.53 -32.65 -7.15
N PRO A 252 4.36 -32.96 -6.58
CA PRO A 252 4.27 -33.93 -5.49
C PRO A 252 4.62 -35.34 -6.02
N HIS A 253 5.49 -36.04 -5.31
CA HIS A 253 5.85 -37.43 -5.58
C HIS A 253 4.62 -38.34 -5.41
N ALA A 254 4.30 -39.11 -6.45
CA ALA A 254 3.40 -40.25 -6.35
C ALA A 254 4.05 -41.36 -5.51
N ARG A 255 3.31 -41.90 -4.53
CA ARG A 255 3.68 -43.12 -3.80
C ARG A 255 3.54 -44.33 -4.74
N PRO A 256 4.45 -45.31 -4.71
CA PRO A 256 4.22 -46.59 -5.36
C PRO A 256 3.25 -47.44 -4.53
N SER A 257 2.32 -48.07 -5.22
CA SER A 257 1.46 -49.15 -4.73
C SER A 257 2.29 -50.38 -4.40
N ALA A 258 2.20 -50.89 -3.17
CA ALA A 258 2.55 -52.26 -2.84
C ALA A 258 1.31 -53.15 -3.07
N GLY A 259 1.55 -54.34 -3.63
CA GLY A 259 0.54 -55.37 -3.87
C GLY A 259 0.18 -56.18 -2.63
#